data_AF-W0V1D2-F1
#
_entry.id   AF-W0V1D2-F1
#
_cell.length_a   1.000
_cell.length_b   1.000
_cell.length_c   1.000
_cell.angle_alpha   90.00
_cell.angle_beta   90.00
_cell.angle_gamma   90.00
#
_symmetry.space_group_name_H-M   'P 1'
#
loop_
_entity.id
_entity.type
_entity.pdbx_description
1 polymer ?
#
loop_
_entity_poly.entity_id
_entity_poly.type
_entity_poly.pdbx_seq_one_letter_code
_entity_poly.pdbx_strand_id
1 'polypeptide(L)'
;MKKILIDKNLIEKILDTITKKTPFPKDIIYHEIQDDFQLLFISIKIDNFDENEVNSSIKIIGEFLNQIMPQRDDDYSWVIGLKRKGQVVESCFGGNSNGSNWLG
;
A
#
# COMPACT_ATOMS: atom_id res chain seq x y z
N MET A 1 26.90 -5.21 -2.16
CA MET A 1 25.57 -5.79 -2.46
C MET A 1 24.52 -4.85 -1.90
N LYS A 2 23.59 -4.35 -2.72
CA LYS A 2 22.45 -3.55 -2.21
C LYS A 2 21.52 -4.48 -1.42
N LYS A 3 21.01 -4.02 -0.28
CA LYS A 3 20.16 -4.81 0.62
C LYS A 3 18.73 -4.82 0.05
N ILE A 4 18.23 -6.00 -0.30
CA ILE A 4 16.81 -6.20 -0.64
C ILE A 4 16.01 -6.00 0.65
N LEU A 5 15.09 -5.04 0.66
CA LEU A 5 14.26 -4.73 1.82
C LEU A 5 12.87 -5.34 1.71
N ILE A 6 12.32 -5.40 0.50
CA ILE A 6 10.99 -5.93 0.21
C ILE A 6 11.14 -7.21 -0.60
N ASP A 7 10.77 -8.34 0.01
CA ASP A 7 10.80 -9.65 -0.63
C ASP A 7 9.39 -10.17 -0.98
N LYS A 8 9.36 -11.29 -1.71
CA LYS A 8 8.11 -11.92 -2.14
C LYS A 8 7.23 -12.37 -0.97
N ASN A 9 7.82 -12.84 0.13
CA ASN A 9 7.06 -13.30 1.30
C ASN A 9 6.35 -12.15 1.98
N LEU A 10 7.01 -10.99 2.08
CA LEU A 10 6.41 -9.77 2.62
C LEU A 10 5.22 -9.32 1.76
N ILE A 11 5.37 -9.34 0.43
CA ILE A 11 4.29 -8.97 -0.50
C ILE A 11 3.11 -9.93 -0.38
N GLU A 12 3.34 -11.24 -0.36
CA GLU A 12 2.27 -12.22 -0.21
C GLU A 12 1.50 -12.03 1.11
N LYS A 13 2.22 -11.77 2.20
CA LYS A 13 1.61 -11.43 3.50
C LYS A 13 0.79 -10.14 3.43
N ILE A 14 1.26 -9.13 2.71
CA ILE A 14 0.55 -7.86 2.52
C ILE A 14 -0.76 -8.09 1.78
N LEU A 15 -0.71 -8.74 0.62
CA LEU A 15 -1.88 -9.00 -0.21
C LEU A 15 -2.91 -9.86 0.53
N ASP A 16 -2.47 -10.92 1.20
CA ASP A 16 -3.33 -11.77 2.02
C ASP A 16 -4.01 -10.95 3.14
N THR A 17 -3.26 -10.08 3.82
CA THR A 17 -3.82 -9.24 4.89
C THR A 17 -4.82 -8.22 4.35
N ILE A 18 -4.55 -7.57 3.22
CA ILE A 18 -5.50 -6.64 2.58
C ILE A 18 -6.82 -7.38 2.31
N THR A 19 -6.75 -8.56 1.66
CA THR A 19 -7.96 -9.33 1.32
C THR A 19 -8.71 -9.88 2.53
N LYS A 20 -8.03 -10.10 3.66
CA LYS A 20 -8.64 -10.58 4.92
C LYS A 20 -9.27 -9.46 5.76
N LYS A 21 -8.72 -8.25 5.69
CA LYS A 21 -9.09 -7.13 6.56
C LYS A 21 -9.96 -6.06 5.88
N THR A 22 -10.13 -6.15 4.57
CA THR A 22 -10.86 -5.15 3.77
C THR A 22 -11.81 -5.88 2.80
N PRO A 23 -12.81 -5.20 2.24
CA PRO A 23 -13.68 -5.80 1.24
C PRO A 23 -13.02 -5.88 -0.14
N PHE A 24 -11.73 -5.52 -0.28
CA PHE A 24 -11.02 -5.52 -1.55
C PHE A 24 -10.56 -6.95 -1.93
N PRO A 25 -11.14 -7.57 -2.97
CA PRO A 25 -10.67 -8.86 -3.44
C PRO A 25 -9.32 -8.74 -4.17
N LYS A 26 -8.62 -9.87 -4.31
CA LYS A 26 -7.26 -9.89 -4.86
C LYS A 26 -7.16 -9.43 -6.31
N ASP A 27 -8.19 -9.66 -7.11
CA ASP A 27 -8.24 -9.36 -8.54
C ASP A 27 -8.30 -7.86 -8.86
N ILE A 28 -8.69 -7.02 -7.89
CA ILE A 28 -8.68 -5.56 -8.03
C ILE A 28 -7.42 -4.88 -7.48
N ILE A 29 -6.48 -5.67 -6.94
CA ILE A 29 -5.25 -5.19 -6.33
C ILE A 29 -4.08 -5.50 -7.26
N TYR A 30 -3.48 -4.45 -7.81
CA TYR A 30 -2.21 -4.51 -8.52
C TYR A 30 -1.07 -4.11 -7.57
N HIS A 31 0.11 -4.67 -7.75
CA HIS A 31 1.29 -4.25 -7.00
C HIS A 31 2.54 -4.30 -7.87
N GLU A 32 3.51 -3.45 -7.52
CA GLU A 32 4.79 -3.33 -8.21
C GLU A 32 5.88 -3.00 -7.19
N ILE A 33 7.06 -3.57 -7.38
CA ILE A 33 8.24 -3.23 -6.60
C ILE A 33 9.07 -2.22 -7.40
N GLN A 34 9.44 -1.11 -6.76
CA GLN A 34 10.23 -0.03 -7.33
C GLN A 34 11.49 0.23 -6.48
N ASP A 35 12.34 1.14 -6.94
CA ASP A 35 13.55 1.61 -6.25
C ASP A 35 14.52 0.51 -5.79
N ASP A 36 14.81 -0.45 -6.67
CA ASP A 36 15.69 -1.60 -6.34
C ASP A 36 15.22 -2.37 -5.08
N PHE A 37 13.92 -2.72 -5.01
CA PHE A 37 13.33 -3.47 -3.90
C PHE A 37 13.20 -2.70 -2.58
N GLN A 38 13.00 -1.39 -2.66
CA GLN A 38 12.85 -0.51 -1.50
C GLN A 38 11.48 0.16 -1.43
N LEU A 39 10.72 0.20 -2.53
CA LEU A 39 9.36 0.73 -2.58
C LEU A 39 8.37 -0.34 -3.04
N LEU A 40 7.27 -0.49 -2.28
CA LEU A 40 6.09 -1.23 -2.74
C LEU A 40 5.02 -0.24 -3.18
N PHE A 41 4.69 -0.25 -4.46
CA PHE A 41 3.51 0.43 -4.99
C PHE A 41 2.34 -0.54 -5.06
N ILE A 42 1.20 -0.16 -4.49
CA ILE A 42 -0.07 -0.91 -4.54
C ILE A 42 -1.10 -0.05 -5.24
N SER A 43 -1.82 -0.59 -6.22
CA SER A 43 -2.95 0.10 -6.85
C SER A 43 -4.23 -0.69 -6.68
N ILE A 44 -5.28 -0.02 -6.19
CA ILE A 44 -6.56 -0.67 -5.87
C ILE A 44 -7.66 -0.01 -6.71
N LYS A 45 -8.42 -0.81 -7.45
CA LYS A 45 -9.57 -0.33 -8.23
C LYS A 45 -10.83 -0.30 -7.37
N ILE A 46 -11.37 0.90 -7.12
CA ILE A 46 -12.46 1.16 -6.17
C ILE A 46 -13.79 1.58 -6.84
N ASP A 47 -14.03 1.13 -8.08
CA ASP A 47 -15.21 1.54 -8.87
C ASP A 47 -16.55 1.21 -8.21
N ASN A 48 -16.60 0.12 -7.45
CA ASN A 48 -17.83 -0.47 -6.92
C ASN A 48 -17.93 -0.37 -5.38
N PHE A 49 -17.09 0.46 -4.75
CA PHE A 49 -17.07 0.64 -3.29
C PHE A 49 -17.51 2.04 -2.92
N ASP A 50 -18.24 2.16 -1.82
CA ASP A 50 -18.59 3.47 -1.28
C ASP A 50 -17.38 4.15 -0.61
N GLU A 51 -17.48 5.46 -0.44
CA GLU A 51 -16.37 6.27 0.07
C GLU A 51 -16.02 5.94 1.54
N ASN A 52 -17.00 5.56 2.37
CA ASN A 52 -16.75 5.21 3.76
C ASN A 52 -16.03 3.86 3.88
N GLU A 53 -16.42 2.88 3.08
CA GLU A 53 -15.73 1.58 2.96
C GLU A 53 -14.28 1.77 2.50
N VAL A 54 -14.07 2.62 1.50
CA VAL A 54 -12.73 2.91 0.97
C VAL A 54 -11.86 3.57 2.04
N ASN A 55 -12.34 4.65 2.68
CA ASN A 55 -11.58 5.41 3.66
C ASN A 55 -11.22 4.56 4.89
N SER A 56 -12.17 3.78 5.40
CA SER A 56 -11.92 2.87 6.52
C SER A 56 -10.92 1.77 6.18
N SER A 57 -11.03 1.19 4.97
CA SER A 57 -10.10 0.16 4.49
C SER A 57 -8.69 0.70 4.33
N ILE A 58 -8.54 1.90 3.77
CA ILE A 58 -7.23 2.50 3.53
C ILE A 58 -6.50 2.81 4.82
N LYS A 59 -7.21 3.32 5.83
CA LYS A 59 -6.64 3.51 7.16
C LYS A 59 -6.12 2.20 7.74
N ILE A 60 -6.91 1.13 7.67
CA ILE A 60 -6.51 -0.21 8.14
C ILE A 60 -5.26 -0.72 7.41
N ILE A 61 -5.21 -0.56 6.07
CA ILE A 61 -4.08 -1.01 5.27
C ILE A 61 -2.84 -0.20 5.61
N GLY A 62 -2.91 1.12 5.65
CA GLY A 62 -1.75 1.97 5.90
C GLY A 62 -1.19 1.83 7.33
N GLU A 63 -2.06 1.67 8.35
CA GLU A 63 -1.63 1.32 9.71
C GLU A 63 -0.87 -0.01 9.73
N PHE A 64 -1.37 -1.02 9.00
CA PHE A 64 -0.72 -2.31 8.89
C PHE A 64 0.62 -2.22 8.15
N LEU A 65 0.68 -1.51 7.02
CA LEU A 65 1.92 -1.33 6.25
C LEU A 65 2.99 -0.63 7.08
N ASN A 66 2.63 0.40 7.85
CA ASN A 66 3.57 1.08 8.75
C ASN A 66 4.18 0.16 9.83
N GLN A 67 3.52 -0.95 10.18
CA GLN A 67 4.04 -1.90 11.17
C GLN A 67 5.01 -2.92 10.58
N ILE A 68 4.87 -3.27 9.29
CA ILE A 68 5.59 -4.41 8.70
C ILE A 68 6.57 -4.01 7.62
N MET A 69 6.39 -2.84 7.01
CA MET A 69 7.27 -2.37 5.96
C MET A 69 8.58 -1.88 6.57
N PRO A 70 9.73 -2.19 5.94
CA PRO A 70 10.99 -1.58 6.32
C PRO A 70 10.90 -0.06 6.19
N GLN A 71 11.43 0.68 7.15
CA GLN A 71 11.51 2.13 7.05
C GLN A 71 12.66 2.56 6.15
N ARG A 72 12.49 3.69 5.46
CA ARG A 72 13.50 4.37 4.66
C ARG A 72 13.75 5.76 5.23
N ASP A 73 15.00 6.17 5.21
CA ASP A 73 15.37 7.54 5.55
C ASP A 73 15.03 8.44 4.37
N ASP A 74 14.32 9.52 4.66
CA ASP A 74 13.96 10.61 3.74
C ASP A 74 13.11 10.20 2.51
N ASP A 75 12.59 8.98 2.48
CA ASP A 75 11.79 8.45 1.36
C ASP A 75 10.73 7.46 1.83
N TYR A 76 9.73 7.16 1.00
CA TYR A 76 8.64 6.24 1.33
C TYR A 76 9.01 4.80 0.97
N SER A 77 8.60 3.85 1.80
CA SER A 77 8.75 2.41 1.49
C SER A 77 7.48 1.77 0.95
N TRP A 78 6.34 2.45 1.06
CA TRP A 78 5.09 2.02 0.45
C TRP A 78 4.22 3.19 -0.01
N VAL A 79 3.47 2.94 -1.09
CA VAL A 79 2.46 3.85 -1.65
C VAL A 79 1.23 3.02 -2.07
N ILE A 80 0.03 3.53 -1.80
CA ILE A 80 -1.25 2.97 -2.26
C ILE A 80 -1.94 4.00 -3.16
N GLY A 81 -2.14 3.69 -4.43
CA GLY A 81 -2.93 4.50 -5.36
C GLY A 81 -4.34 3.94 -5.58
N LEU A 82 -5.36 4.72 -5.20
CA LEU A 82 -6.76 4.37 -5.42
C LEU A 82 -7.23 4.82 -6.79
N LYS A 83 -7.81 3.89 -7.57
CA LYS A 83 -8.30 4.17 -8.92
C LYS A 83 -9.81 4.08 -9.01
N ARG A 84 -10.44 5.12 -9.54
CA ARG A 84 -11.85 5.14 -9.93
C ARG A 84 -11.97 5.49 -11.41
N LYS A 85 -12.68 4.66 -12.18
CA LYS A 85 -12.84 4.74 -13.64
C LYS A 85 -11.49 4.86 -14.37
N GLY A 86 -10.48 4.16 -13.88
CA GLY A 86 -9.13 4.16 -14.45
C GLY A 86 -8.25 5.35 -14.06
N GLN A 87 -8.76 6.33 -13.33
CA GLN A 87 -8.00 7.50 -12.87
C GLN A 87 -7.63 7.36 -11.39
N VAL A 88 -6.44 7.83 -11.01
CA VAL A 88 -6.06 7.92 -9.60
C VAL A 88 -6.88 9.04 -8.96
N VAL A 89 -7.63 8.71 -7.92
CA VAL A 89 -8.45 9.68 -7.17
C VAL A 89 -7.86 10.02 -5.81
N GLU A 90 -7.02 9.13 -5.26
CA GLU A 90 -6.39 9.29 -3.96
C GLU A 90 -5.09 8.47 -3.89
N SER A 91 -4.12 8.86 -3.05
CA SER A 91 -2.85 8.14 -2.92
C SER A 91 -2.21 8.22 -1.55
N CYS A 92 -2.23 7.12 -0.78
CA CYS A 92 -1.65 7.02 0.56
C CYS A 92 -0.19 6.59 0.53
N PHE A 93 0.61 6.99 1.53
CA PHE A 93 2.04 6.67 1.55
C PHE A 93 2.64 6.72 2.95
N GLY A 94 3.72 5.96 3.15
CA GLY A 94 4.41 5.93 4.43
C GLY A 94 5.69 5.11 4.43
N GLY A 95 6.16 4.85 5.65
CA GLY A 95 7.43 4.16 5.88
C GLY A 95 8.65 5.05 5.75
N ASN A 96 8.47 6.37 5.79
CA ASN A 96 9.56 7.32 5.96
C ASN A 96 9.87 7.47 7.46
N SER A 97 11.12 7.24 7.88
CA SER A 97 11.57 7.34 9.28
C SER A 97 11.61 8.77 9.82
N ASN A 98 11.82 9.75 8.93
CA ASN A 98 12.01 11.17 9.27
C ASN A 98 10.80 12.05 8.89
N GLY A 99 9.83 11.48 8.18
CA GLY A 99 8.66 12.17 7.63
C GLY A 99 7.34 11.76 8.28
N SER A 100 6.28 12.48 7.92
CA SER A 100 4.91 12.10 8.28
C SER A 100 4.38 11.04 7.32
N ASN A 101 3.68 10.03 7.84
CA ASN A 101 2.87 9.13 7.02
C ASN A 101 1.54 9.82 6.66
N TRP A 102 1.02 9.59 5.46
CA TRP A 102 -0.31 10.05 5.05
C TRP A 102 -1.21 8.85 4.75
N LEU A 103 -2.34 8.76 5.47
CA LEU A 103 -3.23 7.60 5.52
C LEU A 103 -4.61 7.85 4.89
N GLY A 104 -4.76 8.93 4.11
CA GLY A 104 -6.08 9.46 3.73
C GLY A 104 -6.55 10.50 4.73
#